data_AF-A0A3N5L9H6-F1
#
_entry.id   AF-A0A3N5L9H6-F1
#
_cell.length_a   1.000
_cell.length_b   1.000
_cell.length_c   1.000
_cell.angle_alpha   90.00
_cell.angle_beta   90.00
_cell.angle_gamma   90.00
#
_symmetry.space_group_name_H-M   'P 1'
#
loop_
_entity.id
_entity.type
_entity.pdbx_description
1 polymer ?
#
loop_
_entity_poly.entity_id
_entity_poly.type
_entity_poly.pdbx_seq_one_letter_code
_entity_poly.pdbx_strand_id
1 'polypeptide(L)'
;MDGITGCVTTHPLADWAAFDAYLPPDPERTDGLVPVDWKEVAANMRAAKGCGDLGQASLRHGHTFMQLCDIRGYENLLLDMADGEPRLARLVDMLEGFNLALVHRYVQAGAEWLSYPEDLGMQAGPMISPGLFRKYIKPIYQRLI
;
A
#
# COMPACT_ATOMS: atom_id res chain seq x y z
N MET A 1 17.25 -13.42 0.20
CA MET A 1 17.04 -12.03 0.66
C MET A 1 17.38 -12.01 2.12
N ASP A 2 18.30 -11.16 2.56
CA ASP A 2 18.92 -11.26 3.90
C ASP A 2 18.06 -10.59 5.00
N GLY A 3 16.78 -10.33 4.70
CA GLY A 3 15.82 -9.70 5.62
C GLY A 3 15.99 -8.20 5.82
N ILE A 4 16.86 -7.54 5.04
CA ILE A 4 17.12 -6.10 5.15
C ILE A 4 16.30 -5.34 4.11
N THR A 5 15.61 -4.29 4.56
CA THR A 5 14.88 -3.33 3.71
C THR A 5 15.32 -1.90 4.05
N GLY A 6 15.35 -1.03 3.04
CA GLY A 6 15.65 0.39 3.23
C GLY A 6 14.55 1.14 3.98
N CYS A 7 14.86 2.33 4.50
CA CYS A 7 13.90 3.23 5.11
C CYS A 7 13.80 4.52 4.27
N VAL A 8 12.60 5.08 4.15
CA VAL A 8 12.37 6.34 3.45
C VAL A 8 12.88 7.50 4.30
N THR A 9 13.89 8.22 3.80
CA THR A 9 14.45 9.42 4.46
C THR A 9 14.01 10.73 3.81
N THR A 10 13.27 10.67 2.71
CA THR A 10 12.79 11.85 1.98
C THR A 10 11.40 11.58 1.45
N HIS A 11 10.47 12.48 1.78
CA HIS A 11 9.04 12.32 1.48
C HIS A 11 8.67 13.14 0.24
N PRO A 12 8.11 12.53 -0.82
CA PRO A 12 7.75 13.23 -2.06
C PRO A 12 6.71 14.34 -1.85
N LEU A 13 5.89 14.23 -0.81
CA LEU A 13 4.89 15.23 -0.42
C LEU A 13 5.19 15.83 0.96
N ALA A 14 6.46 16.04 1.31
CA ALA A 14 6.82 16.79 2.52
C ALA A 14 6.17 18.20 2.56
N ASP A 15 5.92 18.77 1.37
CA ASP A 15 5.13 19.99 1.16
C ASP A 15 4.02 19.71 0.14
N TRP A 16 2.80 20.12 0.47
CA TRP A 16 1.66 20.02 -0.44
C TRP A 16 1.80 20.84 -1.72
N ALA A 17 2.71 21.82 -1.79
CA ALA A 17 3.03 22.53 -3.02
C ALA A 17 3.49 21.60 -4.15
N ALA A 18 4.02 20.42 -3.83
CA ALA A 18 4.41 19.40 -4.82
C ALA A 18 3.24 18.53 -5.32
N PHE A 19 2.05 18.64 -4.73
CA PHE A 19 0.96 17.69 -4.96
C PHE A 19 0.43 17.66 -6.38
N ASP A 20 0.30 18.82 -7.03
CA ASP A 20 -0.26 18.89 -8.38
C ASP A 20 0.66 18.22 -9.43
N ALA A 21 1.95 18.06 -9.12
CA ALA A 21 2.92 17.35 -9.96
C ALA A 21 3.13 15.89 -9.53
N TYR A 22 2.53 15.45 -8.42
CA TYR A 22 2.70 14.10 -7.91
C TYR A 22 1.91 13.10 -8.75
N LEU A 23 2.57 12.02 -9.14
CA LEU A 23 1.98 10.91 -9.87
C LEU A 23 2.22 9.62 -9.10
N PRO A 24 1.17 8.82 -8.81
CA PRO A 24 1.37 7.48 -8.28
C PRO A 24 2.06 6.60 -9.34
N PRO A 25 2.81 5.56 -8.92
CA PRO A 25 3.40 4.60 -9.85
C PRO A 25 2.33 3.84 -10.65
N ASP A 26 2.74 3.29 -11.79
CA ASP A 26 1.88 2.48 -12.66
C ASP A 26 1.82 1.02 -12.16
N PRO A 27 0.63 0.52 -11.72
CA PRO A 27 0.48 -0.85 -11.21
C PRO A 27 0.69 -1.92 -12.29
N GLU A 28 0.73 -1.55 -13.58
CA GLU A 28 1.12 -2.47 -14.65
C GLU A 28 2.63 -2.74 -14.69
N ARG A 29 3.43 -1.92 -14.00
CA ARG A 29 4.89 -1.92 -14.09
C ARG A 29 5.58 -2.21 -12.77
N THR A 30 4.93 -1.96 -11.64
CA THR A 30 5.53 -2.14 -10.31
C THR A 30 4.47 -2.42 -9.24
N ASP A 31 4.87 -3.11 -8.18
CA ASP A 31 4.09 -3.31 -6.94
C ASP A 31 4.30 -2.19 -5.90
N GLY A 32 5.07 -1.15 -6.26
CA GLY A 32 5.43 -0.03 -5.40
C GLY A 32 6.83 -0.14 -4.78
N LEU A 33 7.50 -1.30 -4.89
CA LEU A 33 8.88 -1.49 -4.46
C LEU A 33 9.78 -2.00 -5.58
N VAL A 34 9.27 -2.92 -6.40
CA VAL A 34 10.02 -3.56 -7.49
C VAL A 34 9.23 -3.60 -8.79
N PRO A 35 9.89 -3.73 -9.95
CA PRO A 35 9.20 -3.99 -11.21
C PRO A 35 8.40 -5.30 -11.16
N VAL A 36 7.26 -5.35 -11.86
CA VAL A 36 6.39 -6.52 -11.93
C VAL A 36 6.27 -6.99 -13.38
N ASP A 37 6.40 -8.31 -13.60
CA ASP A 37 5.96 -8.99 -14.81
C ASP A 37 4.74 -9.86 -14.50
N TRP A 38 3.57 -9.40 -14.93
CA TRP A 38 2.31 -10.11 -14.70
C TRP A 38 2.21 -11.49 -15.36
N LYS A 39 2.96 -11.73 -16.45
CA LYS A 39 3.02 -13.07 -17.08
C LYS A 39 3.81 -14.03 -16.20
N GLU A 40 4.92 -13.55 -15.64
CA GLU A 40 5.72 -14.32 -14.70
C GLU A 40 4.95 -14.62 -13.41
N VAL A 41 4.29 -13.61 -12.83
CA VAL A 41 3.42 -13.79 -11.65
C VAL A 41 2.38 -14.89 -11.90
N ALA A 42 1.67 -14.83 -13.02
CA ALA A 42 0.67 -15.83 -13.37
C ALA A 42 1.28 -17.23 -13.63
N ALA A 43 2.48 -17.30 -14.21
CA ALA A 43 3.20 -18.55 -14.41
C ALA A 43 3.61 -19.19 -13.07
N ASN A 44 4.13 -18.38 -12.15
CA ASN A 44 4.52 -18.82 -10.81
C ASN A 44 3.32 -19.33 -10.01
N MET A 45 2.18 -18.63 -10.07
CA MET A 45 0.94 -19.10 -9.43
C MET A 45 0.43 -20.42 -10.04
N ARG A 46 0.50 -20.59 -11.36
CA ARG A 46 0.15 -21.87 -12.01
C ARG A 46 1.09 -23.00 -11.60
N ALA A 47 2.39 -22.72 -11.49
CA ALA A 47 3.39 -23.70 -11.07
C ALA A 47 3.16 -24.15 -9.62
N ALA A 48 2.91 -23.20 -8.70
CA ALA A 48 2.57 -23.49 -7.30
C ALA A 48 1.35 -24.41 -7.19
N LYS A 49 0.27 -24.10 -7.93
CA LYS A 49 -0.92 -24.96 -8.00
C LYS A 49 -0.63 -26.34 -8.57
N GLY A 50 0.28 -26.42 -9.54
CA GLY A 50 0.73 -27.68 -10.12
C GLY A 50 1.48 -28.60 -9.14
N CYS A 51 2.13 -28.04 -8.11
CA CYS A 51 2.79 -28.82 -7.06
C CYS A 51 1.92 -29.01 -5.80
N GLY A 52 0.65 -28.62 -5.84
CA GLY A 52 -0.28 -28.76 -4.72
C GLY A 52 -0.23 -27.62 -3.68
N ASP A 53 0.52 -26.56 -3.97
CA ASP A 53 0.52 -25.33 -3.17
C ASP A 53 -0.58 -24.36 -3.63
N LEU A 54 -0.91 -23.36 -2.81
CA LEU A 54 -1.81 -22.29 -3.20
C LEU A 54 -1.12 -21.28 -4.12
N GLY A 55 -1.87 -20.73 -5.07
CA GLY A 55 -1.50 -19.48 -5.74
C GLY A 55 -1.49 -18.33 -4.73
N GLN A 56 -0.32 -17.97 -4.19
CA GLN A 56 -0.21 -16.93 -3.17
C GLN A 56 0.27 -15.62 -3.78
N ALA A 57 -0.27 -14.51 -3.27
CA ALA A 57 0.26 -13.17 -3.52
C ALA A 57 0.11 -12.29 -2.27
N SER A 58 0.73 -11.12 -2.31
CA SER A 58 0.72 -10.15 -1.22
C SER A 58 0.79 -8.76 -1.82
N LEU A 59 0.07 -7.81 -1.23
CA LEU A 59 0.49 -6.42 -1.37
C LEU A 59 1.83 -6.21 -0.66
N ARG A 60 2.53 -5.12 -0.99
CA ARG A 60 3.77 -4.76 -0.28
C ARG A 60 3.51 -4.60 1.23
N HIS A 61 4.53 -4.85 2.04
CA HIS A 61 4.48 -4.53 3.46
C HIS A 61 4.23 -3.02 3.66
N GLY A 62 3.25 -2.67 4.50
CA GLY A 62 2.90 -1.28 4.73
C GLY A 62 2.19 -0.65 3.53
N HIS A 63 1.24 -1.39 2.95
CA HIS A 63 0.55 -1.03 1.72
C HIS A 63 -0.31 0.24 1.82
N THR A 64 -0.79 0.63 3.01
CA THR A 64 -1.71 1.78 3.14
C THR A 64 -1.19 2.85 4.11
N PHE A 65 -1.37 2.67 5.42
CA PHE A 65 -1.01 3.70 6.40
C PHE A 65 0.50 3.99 6.37
N MET A 66 1.34 2.96 6.33
CA MET A 66 2.78 3.16 6.27
C MET A 66 3.21 3.79 4.95
N GLN A 67 2.58 3.44 3.83
CA GLN A 67 2.86 4.08 2.54
C GLN A 67 2.47 5.56 2.53
N LEU A 68 1.38 5.94 3.21
CA LEU A 68 1.04 7.35 3.42
C LEU A 68 2.12 8.05 4.27
N CYS A 69 2.65 7.40 5.30
CA CYS A 69 3.77 7.92 6.08
C CYS A 69 5.03 8.10 5.22
N ASP A 70 5.35 7.14 4.35
CA ASP A 70 6.47 7.21 3.41
C ASP A 70 6.31 8.40 2.44
N ILE A 71 5.08 8.67 1.97
CA ILE A 71 4.79 9.73 1.00
C ILE A 71 4.79 11.12 1.64
N ARG A 72 4.15 11.27 2.81
CA ARG A 72 3.82 12.56 3.42
C ARG A 72 4.73 12.93 4.60
N GLY A 73 5.35 11.94 5.22
CA GLY A 73 5.95 12.02 6.54
C GLY A 73 4.91 11.76 7.64
N TYR A 74 5.29 11.00 8.66
CA TYR A 74 4.37 10.54 9.72
C TYR A 74 3.68 11.70 10.47
N GLU A 75 4.44 12.69 10.95
CA GLU A 75 3.89 13.82 11.71
C GLU A 75 2.93 14.65 10.86
N ASN A 76 3.37 15.02 9.66
CA ASN A 76 2.57 15.74 8.68
C ASN A 76 1.26 15.03 8.35
N LEU A 77 1.31 13.71 8.13
CA LEU A 77 0.13 12.90 7.85
C LEU A 77 -0.86 12.94 9.02
N LEU A 78 -0.38 12.82 10.26
CA LEU A 78 -1.25 12.86 11.43
C LEU A 78 -1.88 14.24 11.64
N LEU A 79 -1.13 15.32 11.40
CA LEU A 79 -1.66 16.69 11.43
C LEU A 79 -2.72 16.89 10.34
N ASP A 80 -2.43 16.50 9.10
CA ASP A 80 -3.39 16.57 7.98
C ASP A 80 -4.68 15.78 8.29
N MET A 81 -4.55 14.60 8.92
CA MET A 81 -5.69 13.77 9.33
C MET A 81 -6.53 14.45 10.42
N ALA A 82 -5.89 15.07 11.40
CA ALA A 82 -6.54 15.77 12.51
C ALA A 82 -7.26 17.04 12.02
N ASP A 83 -6.61 17.81 11.16
CA ASP A 83 -7.14 19.07 10.61
C ASP A 83 -8.15 18.85 9.47
N GLY A 84 -8.18 17.64 8.90
CA GLY A 84 -9.06 17.32 7.77
C GLY A 84 -8.62 17.97 6.47
N GLU A 85 -7.31 17.98 6.21
CA GLU A 85 -6.70 18.56 5.02
C GLU A 85 -7.35 17.99 3.74
N PRO A 86 -7.97 18.83 2.89
CA PRO A 86 -8.72 18.37 1.73
C PRO A 86 -7.88 17.61 0.69
N ARG A 87 -6.58 17.92 0.55
CA ARG A 87 -5.67 17.21 -0.36
C ARG A 87 -5.39 15.77 0.07
N LEU A 88 -5.48 15.48 1.37
CA LEU A 88 -5.26 14.13 1.89
C LEU A 88 -6.27 13.12 1.33
N ALA A 89 -7.53 13.53 1.13
CA ALA A 89 -8.54 12.65 0.53
C ALA A 89 -8.13 12.20 -0.88
N ARG A 90 -7.63 13.14 -1.71
CA ARG A 90 -7.14 12.83 -3.06
C ARG A 90 -5.91 11.91 -3.03
N LEU A 91 -5.00 12.11 -2.08
CA LEU A 91 -3.84 11.24 -1.91
C LEU A 91 -4.26 9.81 -1.51
N VAL A 92 -5.21 9.70 -0.58
CA VAL A 92 -5.80 8.42 -0.17
C VAL A 92 -6.43 7.70 -1.35
N ASP A 93 -7.21 8.40 -2.17
CA ASP A 93 -7.85 7.82 -3.37
C ASP A 93 -6.81 7.30 -4.37
N MET A 94 -5.69 8.02 -4.57
CA MET A 94 -4.60 7.57 -5.45
C MET A 94 -3.95 6.28 -4.93
N LEU A 95 -3.66 6.21 -3.63
CA LEU A 95 -3.04 5.03 -3.02
C LEU A 95 -3.99 3.83 -3.03
N GLU A 96 -5.26 4.05 -2.68
CA GLU A 96 -6.29 3.03 -2.74
C GLU A 96 -6.43 2.49 -4.17
N GLY A 97 -6.50 3.37 -5.17
CA GLY A 97 -6.60 2.97 -6.56
C GLY A 97 -5.42 2.13 -7.03
N PHE A 98 -4.20 2.49 -6.61
CA PHE A 98 -3.00 1.70 -6.88
C PHE A 98 -3.09 0.30 -6.25
N ASN A 99 -3.40 0.21 -4.96
CA ASN A 99 -3.53 -1.07 -4.26
C ASN A 99 -4.63 -1.95 -4.84
N LEU A 100 -5.80 -1.37 -5.16
CA LEU A 100 -6.92 -2.11 -5.74
C LEU A 100 -6.58 -2.67 -7.12
N ALA A 101 -5.84 -1.91 -7.94
CA ALA A 101 -5.35 -2.40 -9.22
C ALA A 101 -4.41 -3.61 -9.05
N LEU A 102 -3.50 -3.58 -8.08
CA LEU A 102 -2.65 -4.73 -7.76
C LEU A 102 -3.46 -5.94 -7.31
N VAL A 103 -4.42 -5.76 -6.39
CA VAL A 103 -5.34 -6.83 -5.95
C VAL A 103 -6.02 -7.48 -7.16
N HIS A 104 -6.62 -6.68 -8.04
CA HIS A 104 -7.27 -7.19 -9.25
C HIS A 104 -6.31 -7.96 -10.15
N ARG A 105 -5.09 -7.47 -10.33
CA ARG A 105 -4.07 -8.15 -11.14
C ARG A 105 -3.63 -9.48 -10.53
N TYR A 106 -3.41 -9.55 -9.22
CA TYR A 106 -3.10 -10.82 -8.55
C TYR A 106 -4.25 -11.81 -8.64
N VAL A 107 -5.50 -11.37 -8.47
CA VAL A 107 -6.69 -12.23 -8.66
C VAL A 107 -6.78 -12.74 -10.09
N GLN A 108 -6.57 -11.89 -11.10
CA GLN A 108 -6.54 -12.28 -12.51
C GLN A 108 -5.39 -13.26 -12.83
N ALA A 109 -4.25 -13.12 -12.17
CA ALA A 109 -3.11 -14.03 -12.30
C ALA A 109 -3.37 -15.41 -11.67
N GLY A 110 -4.42 -15.52 -10.85
CA GLY A 110 -4.89 -16.76 -10.26
C GLY A 110 -4.49 -16.95 -8.81
N ALA A 111 -4.37 -15.87 -8.05
CA ALA A 111 -4.22 -15.90 -6.60
C ALA A 111 -5.44 -16.55 -5.92
N GLU A 112 -5.18 -17.49 -5.03
CA GLU A 112 -6.14 -18.17 -4.14
C GLU A 112 -6.02 -17.68 -2.70
N TRP A 113 -4.88 -17.07 -2.36
CA TRP A 113 -4.65 -16.43 -1.07
C TRP A 113 -3.90 -15.12 -1.28
N LEU A 114 -4.39 -14.05 -0.66
CA LEU A 114 -3.78 -12.72 -0.73
C LEU A 114 -3.51 -12.16 0.67
N SER A 115 -2.28 -11.68 0.88
CA SER A 115 -1.88 -11.01 2.11
C SER A 115 -1.95 -9.48 2.01
N TYR A 116 -2.32 -8.84 3.12
CA TYR A 116 -2.39 -7.38 3.29
C TYR A 116 -1.52 -6.95 4.47
N PRO A 117 -0.19 -7.08 4.36
CA PRO A 117 0.71 -6.81 5.47
C PRO A 117 0.77 -5.30 5.79
N GLU A 118 0.61 -4.95 7.06
CA GLU A 118 0.69 -3.58 7.56
C GLU A 118 0.96 -3.56 9.07
N ASP A 119 1.96 -2.80 9.49
CA ASP A 119 2.19 -2.52 10.91
C ASP A 119 1.40 -1.27 11.33
N LEU A 120 0.70 -1.37 12.45
CA LEU A 120 -0.02 -0.25 13.08
C LEU A 120 0.32 -0.08 14.57
N GLY A 121 1.18 -0.94 15.11
CA GLY A 121 1.59 -0.94 16.50
C GLY A 121 2.92 -0.22 16.73
N MET A 122 3.07 0.36 17.91
CA MET A 122 4.34 0.83 18.46
C MET A 122 4.63 0.10 19.77
N GLN A 123 5.78 0.38 20.37
CA GLN A 123 6.14 -0.12 21.70
C GLN A 123 5.05 0.19 22.75
N ALA A 124 4.42 1.36 22.66
CA ALA A 124 3.34 1.78 23.55
C ALA A 124 2.12 2.23 22.73
N GLY A 125 1.23 1.29 22.43
CA GLY A 125 -0.05 1.57 21.76
C GLY A 125 0.04 1.70 20.23
N PRO A 126 -1.03 2.15 19.56
CA PRO A 126 -1.09 2.24 18.10
C PRO A 126 -0.39 3.50 17.55
N MET A 127 0.11 3.42 16.32
CA MET A 127 0.70 4.55 15.56
C MET A 127 -0.33 5.61 15.16
N ILE A 128 -1.61 5.26 15.15
CA ILE A 128 -2.69 6.16 14.77
C ILE A 128 -3.83 5.99 15.77
N SER A 129 -4.50 7.08 16.13
CA SER A 129 -5.63 6.99 17.05
C SER A 129 -6.74 6.11 16.43
N PRO A 130 -7.49 5.33 17.24
CA PRO A 130 -8.58 4.51 16.71
C PRO A 130 -9.64 5.32 15.95
N GLY A 131 -9.83 6.59 16.30
CA GLY A 131 -10.74 7.50 15.60
C GLY A 131 -10.26 7.83 14.18
N LEU A 132 -8.99 8.21 14.04
CA LEU A 132 -8.40 8.51 12.73
C LEU A 132 -8.28 7.25 11.87
N PHE A 133 -7.92 6.10 12.47
CA PHE A 133 -7.92 4.82 11.76
C PHE A 133 -9.29 4.49 11.14
N ARG A 134 -10.36 4.61 11.93
CA ARG A 134 -11.73 4.35 11.43
C ARG A 134 -12.15 5.31 10.33
N LYS A 135 -11.64 6.54 10.35
CA LYS A 135 -11.97 7.58 9.37
C LYS A 135 -11.20 7.40 8.06
N TYR A 136 -9.90 7.18 8.13
CA TYR A 136 -9.01 7.26 6.95
C TYR A 136 -8.54 5.91 6.44
N ILE A 137 -8.29 4.92 7.31
CA ILE A 137 -7.61 3.68 6.92
C ILE A 137 -8.58 2.51 6.77
N LYS A 138 -9.47 2.31 7.75
CA LYS A 138 -10.46 1.23 7.73
C LYS A 138 -11.29 1.20 6.43
N PRO A 139 -11.77 2.33 5.88
CA PRO A 139 -12.57 2.29 4.64
C PRO A 139 -11.80 1.73 3.46
N ILE A 140 -10.49 2.02 3.36
CA ILE A 140 -9.61 1.50 2.30
C ILE A 140 -9.55 -0.03 2.42
N TYR A 141 -9.28 -0.56 3.61
CA TYR A 141 -9.22 -2.01 3.82
C TYR A 141 -10.52 -2.71 3.43
N GLN A 142 -11.67 -2.10 3.72
CA GLN A 142 -12.97 -2.67 3.36
C GLN A 142 -13.24 -2.65 1.85
N ARG A 143 -12.58 -1.77 1.09
CA ARG A 143 -12.70 -1.69 -0.36
C ARG A 143 -11.72 -2.59 -1.11
N LEU A 144 -10.61 -2.96 -0.45
CA LEU A 144 -9.64 -3.91 -1.01
C LEU A 144 -10.08 -5.38 -0.90
N ILE A 145 -11.02 -5.70 0.00
CA ILE A 145 -11.52 -7.07 0.26
C ILE A 145 -12.81 -7.34 -0.49
#